data_AF-A0AAU3DRG7-F1
#
_entry.id   AF-A0AAU3DRG7-F1
#
_cell.length_a   1.000
_cell.length_b   1.000
_cell.length_c   1.000
_cell.angle_alpha   90.00
_cell.angle_beta   90.00
_cell.angle_gamma   90.00
#
_symmetry.space_group_name_H-M   'P 1'
#
loop_
_entity.id
_entity.type
_entity.pdbx_description
1 polymer ?
#
loop_
_entity_poly.entity_id
_entity_poly.type
_entity_poly.pdbx_seq_one_letter_code
_entity_poly.pdbx_strand_id
1 'polypeptide(L)'
;MITKTQRRVDVFWAEPGRTFAGWYFNLQDPPRRTPIGVDTLDHELDLWWAADADRYEFKDVEMFARRLVEGRYPGMAAAIRAEGDRIAALLDAGERWRDPAWARWRPDPAWPVPTLPAGWDTVPC
;
A
#
# COMPACT_ATOMS: atom_id res chain seq x y z
N MET A 1 1.91 -6.43 22.99
CA MET A 1 1.27 -5.26 22.35
C MET A 1 0.89 -5.71 20.95
N ILE A 2 -0.39 -5.62 20.56
CA ILE A 2 -0.80 -5.97 19.20
C ILE A 2 -0.48 -4.76 18.33
N THR A 3 0.58 -4.84 17.52
CA THR A 3 0.84 -3.87 16.45
C THR A 3 -0.35 -3.93 15.50
N LYS A 4 -1.16 -2.85 15.46
CA LYS A 4 -2.28 -2.77 14.53
C LYS A 4 -1.72 -2.73 13.12
N THR A 5 -2.09 -3.69 12.28
CA THR A 5 -1.82 -3.64 10.84
C THR A 5 -2.67 -2.55 10.19
N GLN A 6 -2.13 -1.88 9.18
CA GLN A 6 -2.83 -0.86 8.40
C GLN A 6 -2.57 -1.07 6.91
N ARG A 7 -3.12 -0.18 6.09
CA ARG A 7 -2.99 -0.26 4.63
C ARG A 7 -2.87 1.11 4.00
N ARG A 8 -2.19 1.16 2.86
CA ARG A 8 -2.21 2.28 1.91
C ARG A 8 -2.95 1.84 0.64
N VAL A 9 -3.58 2.80 -0.02
CA VAL A 9 -4.14 2.61 -1.36
C VAL A 9 -3.40 3.48 -2.32
N ASP A 10 -2.79 2.86 -3.31
CA ASP A 10 -2.14 3.56 -4.40
C ASP A 10 -2.98 3.43 -5.67
N VAL A 11 -2.89 4.47 -6.50
CA VAL A 11 -3.56 4.53 -7.79
C VAL A 11 -2.49 4.48 -8.84
N PHE A 12 -2.58 3.49 -9.73
CA PHE A 12 -1.62 3.31 -10.80
C PHE A 12 -2.22 3.77 -12.12
N TRP A 13 -1.37 4.41 -12.93
CA TRP A 13 -1.68 4.77 -14.30
C TRP A 13 -0.57 4.27 -15.22
N ALA A 14 -0.93 3.76 -16.39
CA ALA A 14 0.00 3.29 -17.40
C ALA A 14 0.41 4.43 -18.34
N GLU A 15 1.66 4.38 -18.79
CA GLU A 15 2.15 5.17 -19.91
C GLU A 15 2.00 4.41 -21.24
N PRO A 16 1.87 5.13 -22.38
CA PRO A 16 1.73 6.59 -22.49
C PRO A 16 0.30 7.06 -22.12
N GLY A 17 0.15 8.34 -21.79
CA GLY A 17 -1.17 8.99 -21.65
C GLY A 17 -1.84 8.94 -20.28
N ARG A 18 -1.23 8.27 -19.29
CA ARG A 18 -1.72 8.19 -17.90
C ARG A 18 -3.13 7.59 -17.84
N THR A 19 -3.31 6.46 -18.52
CA THR A 19 -4.55 5.67 -18.49
C THR A 19 -4.65 4.95 -17.15
N PHE A 20 -5.82 4.99 -16.50
CA PHE A 20 -6.01 4.33 -15.21
C PHE A 20 -5.74 2.81 -15.34
N ALA A 21 -4.79 2.31 -14.57
CA ALA A 21 -4.33 0.92 -14.64
C ALA A 21 -4.93 0.04 -13.53
N GLY A 22 -5.21 0.63 -12.37
CA GLY A 22 -5.79 -0.11 -11.26
C GLY A 22 -5.47 0.47 -9.89
N TRP A 23 -5.98 -0.20 -8.88
CA TRP A 23 -5.75 0.11 -7.48
C TRP A 23 -4.82 -0.92 -6.85
N TYR A 24 -3.89 -0.44 -6.03
CA TYR A 24 -2.98 -1.28 -5.27
C TYR A 24 -3.22 -1.12 -3.78
N PHE A 25 -3.25 -2.23 -3.05
CA PHE A 25 -3.50 -2.31 -1.62
C PHE A 25 -2.26 -2.78 -0.91
N ASN A 26 -1.48 -1.82 -0.42
CA ASN A 26 -0.24 -2.11 0.28
C ASN A 26 -0.54 -2.41 1.75
N LEU A 27 -0.22 -3.60 2.25
CA LEU A 27 -0.29 -3.88 3.69
C LEU A 27 0.99 -3.34 4.34
N GLN A 28 0.82 -2.63 5.45
CA GLN A 28 1.95 -1.95 6.08
C GLN A 28 1.66 -1.62 7.54
N ASP A 29 2.71 -1.18 8.25
CA ASP A 29 2.54 -0.55 9.53
C ASP A 29 1.69 0.74 9.43
N PRO A 30 1.08 1.17 10.54
CA PRO A 30 0.47 2.49 10.63
C PRO A 30 1.51 3.57 10.32
N PRO A 31 1.18 4.55 9.45
CA PRO A 31 2.09 5.63 9.14
C PRO A 31 2.45 6.44 10.40
N ARG A 32 3.74 6.63 10.66
CA ARG A 32 4.26 7.48 11.73
C ARG A 32 4.75 8.80 11.13
N ARG A 33 4.20 9.92 11.58
CA ARG A 33 4.68 11.25 11.16
C ARG A 33 6.06 11.54 11.75
N THR A 34 6.93 12.16 10.95
CA THR A 34 8.25 12.63 11.34
C THR A 34 8.39 14.12 10.97
N PRO A 35 9.44 14.83 11.42
CA PRO A 35 9.67 16.21 11.02
C PRO A 35 9.85 16.43 9.51
N ILE A 36 10.20 15.38 8.77
CA ILE A 36 10.49 15.44 7.32
C ILE A 36 9.50 14.65 6.45
N GLY A 37 8.55 13.92 7.04
CA GLY A 37 7.62 13.10 6.27
C GLY A 37 6.86 12.05 7.08
N VAL A 38 6.78 10.84 6.52
CA VAL A 38 6.04 9.71 7.09
C VAL A 38 6.89 8.46 6.95
N ASP A 39 7.08 7.75 8.06
CA ASP A 39 7.70 6.44 8.10
C ASP A 39 6.63 5.35 8.17
N THR A 40 6.89 4.23 7.52
CA THR A 40 6.08 3.01 7.61
C THR A 40 6.96 1.80 7.34
N LEU A 41 6.42 0.59 7.50
CA LEU A 41 7.08 -0.66 7.17
C LEU A 41 6.16 -1.50 6.28
N ASP A 42 6.67 -1.90 5.13
CA ASP A 42 5.99 -2.79 4.21
C ASP A 42 5.85 -4.22 4.76
N HIS A 43 4.67 -4.83 4.58
CA HIS A 43 4.36 -6.20 5.05
C HIS A 43 4.42 -7.26 3.94
N GLU A 44 4.95 -6.90 2.76
CA GLU A 44 5.17 -7.73 1.55
C GLU A 44 3.90 -8.28 0.89
N LEU A 45 2.87 -8.64 1.65
CA LEU A 45 1.61 -9.14 1.10
C LEU A 45 0.74 -7.98 0.63
N ASP A 46 0.29 -8.01 -0.62
CA ASP A 46 -0.51 -6.95 -1.21
C ASP A 46 -1.74 -7.47 -1.95
N LEU A 47 -2.66 -6.57 -2.34
CA LEU A 47 -3.70 -6.89 -3.31
C LEU A 47 -3.65 -5.91 -4.49
N TRP A 48 -3.92 -6.41 -5.69
CA TRP A 48 -4.01 -5.61 -6.92
C TRP A 48 -5.40 -5.76 -7.54
N TRP A 49 -6.01 -4.64 -7.93
CA TRP A 49 -7.25 -4.65 -8.68
C TRP A 49 -7.07 -3.84 -9.96
N ALA A 50 -6.83 -4.55 -11.07
CA ALA A 50 -6.68 -3.96 -12.39
C ALA A 50 -7.95 -3.25 -12.85
N ALA A 51 -7.81 -2.18 -13.64
CA ALA A 51 -8.92 -1.37 -14.12
C ALA A 51 -9.92 -2.14 -15.01
N ASP A 52 -9.45 -3.20 -15.67
CA ASP A 52 -10.19 -4.07 -16.58
C ASP A 52 -10.59 -5.41 -15.96
N ALA A 53 -10.29 -5.63 -14.67
CA ALA A 53 -10.61 -6.86 -13.98
C ALA A 53 -11.89 -6.75 -13.13
N ASP A 54 -12.68 -7.82 -13.12
CA ASP A 54 -13.89 -7.92 -12.29
C ASP A 54 -13.57 -8.22 -10.81
N ARG A 55 -12.33 -8.62 -10.51
CA ARG A 55 -11.89 -8.94 -9.14
C ARG A 55 -10.43 -8.55 -8.93
N TYR A 56 -10.09 -8.31 -7.67
CA TYR A 56 -8.71 -8.20 -7.22
C TYR A 56 -8.02 -9.56 -7.15
N GLU A 57 -6.69 -9.53 -7.17
CA GLU A 57 -5.81 -10.65 -6.87
C GLU A 57 -4.92 -10.32 -5.67
N PHE A 58 -4.49 -11.35 -4.94
CA PHE A 58 -3.39 -11.19 -3.98
C PHE A 58 -2.06 -11.19 -4.74
N LYS A 59 -1.17 -10.27 -4.38
CA LYS A 59 0.17 -10.15 -4.91
C LYS A 59 1.21 -10.54 -3.87
N ASP A 60 2.36 -11.00 -4.39
CA ASP A 60 3.57 -11.28 -3.62
C ASP A 60 3.37 -12.30 -2.49
N VAL A 61 2.40 -13.21 -2.65
CA VAL A 61 2.06 -14.28 -1.70
C VAL A 61 3.26 -15.19 -1.43
N GLU A 62 3.98 -15.59 -2.49
CA GLU A 62 5.17 -16.43 -2.39
C GLU A 62 6.34 -15.68 -1.76
N MET A 63 6.49 -14.39 -2.07
CA MET A 63 7.53 -13.55 -1.48
C MET A 63 7.25 -13.34 0.02
N PHE A 64 6.02 -13.06 0.40
CA PHE A 64 5.60 -12.98 1.79
C PHE A 64 5.89 -14.30 2.52
N ALA A 65 5.55 -15.45 1.95
CA ALA A 65 5.89 -16.76 2.52
C ALA A 65 7.40 -16.92 2.73
N ARG A 66 8.22 -16.47 1.78
CA ARG A 66 9.68 -16.44 1.92
C ARG A 66 10.14 -15.50 3.04
N ARG A 67 9.58 -14.29 3.15
CA ARG A 67 9.91 -13.33 4.23
C ARG A 67 9.60 -13.86 5.62
N LEU A 68 8.56 -14.68 5.75
CA LEU A 68 8.24 -15.36 7.00
C LEU A 68 9.34 -16.37 7.38
N VAL A 69 9.85 -17.15 6.42
CA VAL A 69 10.97 -18.08 6.65
C VAL A 69 12.25 -17.34 6.99
N GLU A 70 12.51 -16.21 6.35
CA GLU A 70 13.65 -15.31 6.62
C GLU A 70 13.53 -14.60 7.99
N GLY A 71 12.40 -14.73 8.69
CA GLY A 71 12.19 -14.13 10.01
C GLY A 71 11.96 -12.62 9.97
N ARG A 72 11.58 -12.04 8.81
CA ARG A 72 11.39 -10.60 8.63
C ARG A 72 10.22 -10.02 9.43
N TYR A 73 9.24 -10.86 9.79
CA TYR A 73 8.00 -10.46 10.46
C TYR A 73 7.72 -11.32 11.72
N PRO A 74 8.58 -11.27 12.76
CA PRO A 74 8.48 -12.15 13.92
C PRO A 74 7.16 -11.93 14.66
N GLY A 75 6.34 -13.00 14.74
CA GLY A 75 5.04 -12.96 15.42
C GLY A 75 3.92 -12.22 14.68
N MET A 76 4.16 -11.70 13.47
CA MET A 76 3.20 -10.86 12.74
C MET A 76 2.45 -11.59 11.62
N ALA A 77 2.86 -12.81 11.26
CA ALA A 77 2.30 -13.55 10.12
C ALA A 77 0.76 -13.62 10.11
N ALA A 78 0.15 -13.94 11.26
CA ALA A 78 -1.30 -14.04 11.39
C ALA A 78 -1.99 -12.68 11.26
N ALA A 79 -1.39 -11.61 11.82
CA ALA A 79 -1.94 -10.26 11.75
C ALA A 79 -1.90 -9.69 10.32
N ILE A 80 -0.81 -9.96 9.58
CA ILE A 80 -0.66 -9.54 8.18
C ILE A 80 -1.70 -10.25 7.30
N ARG A 81 -1.85 -11.58 7.44
CA ARG A 81 -2.89 -12.34 6.72
C ARG A 81 -4.29 -11.83 7.03
N ALA A 82 -4.60 -11.61 8.31
CA ALA A 82 -5.90 -11.11 8.74
C ALA A 82 -6.21 -9.71 8.16
N GLU A 83 -5.21 -8.85 7.97
CA GLU A 83 -5.41 -7.56 7.29
C GLU A 83 -5.70 -7.74 5.81
N GLY A 84 -5.00 -8.65 5.13
CA GLY A 84 -5.28 -9.01 3.74
C GLY A 84 -6.71 -9.52 3.56
N ASP A 85 -7.14 -10.45 4.41
CA ASP A 85 -8.50 -10.99 4.44
C ASP A 85 -9.55 -9.89 4.73
N ARG A 86 -9.23 -8.95 5.62
CA ARG A 86 -10.11 -7.82 5.91
C ARG A 86 -10.26 -6.88 4.72
N ILE A 87 -9.19 -6.60 3.97
CA ILE A 87 -9.25 -5.79 2.75
C ILE A 87 -10.08 -6.50 1.69
N ALA A 88 -9.82 -7.79 1.47
CA ALA A 88 -10.60 -8.67 0.60
C ALA A 88 -12.11 -8.63 0.95
N ALA A 89 -12.47 -8.77 2.23
CA ALA A 89 -13.86 -8.71 2.66
C ALA A 89 -14.53 -7.36 2.39
N LEU A 90 -13.82 -6.25 2.62
CA LEU A 90 -14.35 -4.91 2.29
C LEU A 90 -14.53 -4.73 0.78
N LEU A 91 -13.65 -5.34 -0.01
CA LEU A 91 -13.72 -5.31 -1.46
C LEU A 91 -14.91 -6.08 -2.00
N ASP A 92 -15.09 -7.31 -1.53
CA ASP A 92 -16.21 -8.16 -1.88
C ASP A 92 -17.56 -7.55 -1.44
N ALA A 93 -17.57 -6.76 -0.35
CA ALA A 93 -18.75 -6.02 0.12
C ALA A 93 -19.05 -4.73 -0.69
N GLY A 94 -18.18 -4.32 -1.62
CA GLY A 94 -18.37 -3.10 -2.41
C GLY A 94 -18.21 -1.80 -1.60
N GLU A 95 -17.51 -1.86 -0.46
CA GLU A 95 -17.31 -0.72 0.44
C GLU A 95 -16.51 0.41 -0.25
N ARG A 96 -17.06 1.63 -0.23
CA ARG A 96 -16.53 2.79 -0.97
C ARG A 96 -15.61 3.68 -0.14
N TRP A 97 -14.72 3.08 0.65
CA TRP A 97 -13.69 3.83 1.38
C TRP A 97 -12.57 4.37 0.47
N ARG A 98 -12.60 4.01 -0.83
CA ARG A 98 -11.78 4.59 -1.90
C ARG A 98 -12.67 5.43 -2.80
N ASP A 99 -12.44 6.73 -2.82
CA ASP A 99 -13.16 7.63 -3.72
C ASP A 99 -12.72 7.37 -5.17
N PRO A 100 -13.62 6.92 -6.07
CA PRO A 100 -13.30 6.70 -7.48
C PRO A 100 -12.78 7.95 -8.21
N ALA A 101 -13.01 9.16 -7.66
CA ALA A 101 -12.46 10.39 -8.21
C ALA A 101 -10.92 10.37 -8.27
N TRP A 102 -10.25 9.64 -7.38
CA TRP A 102 -8.79 9.51 -7.40
C TRP A 102 -8.28 8.86 -8.69
N ALA A 103 -9.04 7.97 -9.34
CA ALA A 103 -8.65 7.39 -10.63
C ALA A 103 -8.56 8.43 -11.77
N ARG A 104 -9.23 9.58 -11.60
CA ARG A 104 -9.25 10.71 -12.56
C ARG A 104 -8.35 11.87 -12.13
N TRP A 105 -7.87 11.86 -10.88
CA TRP A 105 -7.04 12.94 -10.33
C TRP A 105 -5.77 13.15 -11.17
N ARG A 106 -5.35 14.41 -11.34
CA ARG A 106 -4.09 14.80 -12.00
C ARG A 106 -3.28 15.73 -11.08
N PRO A 107 -1.95 15.58 -11.02
CA PRO A 107 -1.12 16.59 -10.34
C PRO A 107 -1.22 17.92 -11.08
N ASP A 108 -1.05 19.01 -10.34
CA ASP A 108 -0.89 20.33 -10.94
C ASP A 108 0.41 20.35 -11.77
N PRO A 109 0.38 20.70 -13.07
CA PRO A 109 1.58 20.75 -13.90
C PRO A 109 2.60 21.79 -13.43
N ALA A 110 2.21 22.74 -12.58
CA ALA A 110 3.11 23.73 -12.00
C ALA A 110 3.89 23.20 -10.78
N TRP A 111 3.57 22.01 -10.25
CA TRP A 111 4.30 21.44 -9.12
C TRP A 111 5.73 21.07 -9.52
N PRO A 112 6.76 21.59 -8.82
CA PRO A 112 8.14 21.23 -9.11
C PRO A 112 8.41 19.78 -8.67
N VAL A 113 9.42 19.16 -9.28
CA VAL A 113 9.97 17.90 -8.77
C VAL A 113 10.59 18.16 -7.39
N PRO A 114 10.17 17.45 -6.33
CA PRO A 114 10.72 17.67 -5.00
C PRO A 114 12.17 17.17 -4.91
N THR A 115 12.99 17.87 -4.13
CA THR A 115 14.35 17.41 -3.77
C THR A 115 14.28 16.53 -2.52
N LEU A 116 15.05 15.44 -2.49
CA LEU A 116 15.18 14.61 -1.30
C LEU A 116 15.84 15.42 -0.17
N PRO A 117 15.19 15.58 1.00
CA PRO A 117 15.74 16.40 2.09
C PRO A 117 16.97 15.74 2.72
N ALA A 118 17.86 16.56 3.28
CA ALA A 118 18.95 16.05 4.12
C ALA A 118 18.38 15.33 5.37
N GLY A 119 19.08 14.30 5.83
CA GLY A 119 18.64 13.49 6.96
C GLY A 119 17.48 12.54 6.66
N TRP A 120 17.13 12.30 5.39
CA TRP A 120 16.10 11.34 4.99
C TRP A 120 16.38 9.90 5.48
N ASP A 121 17.65 9.57 5.69
CA ASP A 121 18.16 8.29 6.16
C ASP A 121 18.31 8.22 7.70
N THR A 122 18.04 9.33 8.40
CA THR A 122 18.11 9.36 9.87
C THR A 122 16.80 8.90 10.48
N VAL A 123 16.87 7.86 11.31
CA VAL A 123 15.70 7.39 12.08
C VAL A 123 15.54 8.28 13.32
N PRO A 124 14.42 9.00 13.48
CA PRO A 124 14.19 9.79 14.68
C PRO A 124 14.21 8.89 15.92
N CYS A 125 15.01 9.26 16.91
CA CYS A 125 15.10 8.59 18.21
C CYS A 125 13.77 8.62 18.99
#